data_AF-A0A7S0XZ83-F1
#
_entry.id   AF-A0A7S0XZ83-F1
#
_cell.length_a   1.000
_cell.length_b   1.000
_cell.length_c   1.000
_cell.angle_alpha   90.00
_cell.angle_beta   90.00
_cell.angle_gamma   90.00
#
_symmetry.space_group_name_H-M   'P 1'
#
loop_
_entity.id
_entity.type
_entity.pdbx_description
1 polymer ?
#
loop_
_entity_poly.entity_id
_entity_poly.type
_entity_poly.pdbx_seq_one_letter_code
_entity_poly.pdbx_strand_id
1 'polypeptide(L)'
;SRPVGRGVVNASLPAYPFSLREMVGSSSYAPGGYFASSRLLPYLGRWIGVQYDYWPPAAASPGVEKMAVADGGDVESPHLIGMLQRGVRSIVVFLNFVTPMNGKDQWDPCARPPTVKDIDDDFPPFFGIVLDDWGQETSYDFSRNQVFDKGDFGWVVAALQGAQAAGRGAVATTELSTVPNDWWGLQGGFRVNVTWVYLSRAPKWEALLPAKVRELAVPGGDAGGDV
;
A
#
# COMPACT_ATOMS: atom_id res chain seq x y z
N SER A 1 13.52 23.60 -28.40
CA SER A 1 13.67 22.54 -29.42
C SER A 1 13.60 21.20 -28.71
N ARG A 2 12.54 20.40 -28.94
CA ARG A 2 12.47 19.02 -28.44
C ARG A 2 13.32 18.12 -29.34
N PRO A 3 14.18 17.24 -28.82
CA PRO A 3 14.73 16.17 -29.63
C PRO A 3 13.65 15.08 -29.76
N VAL A 4 13.05 14.99 -30.94
CA VAL A 4 12.29 13.81 -31.37
C VAL A 4 13.30 12.78 -31.85
N GLY A 5 13.85 12.01 -30.91
CA GLY A 5 14.62 10.82 -31.23
C GLY A 5 13.68 9.61 -31.29
N ARG A 6 13.13 9.29 -32.46
CA ARG A 6 12.58 7.95 -32.72
C ARG A 6 13.75 6.97 -32.86
N GLY A 7 14.26 6.49 -31.73
CA GLY A 7 15.15 5.33 -31.69
C GLY A 7 14.31 4.06 -31.65
N VAL A 8 14.37 3.24 -32.70
CA VAL A 8 13.92 1.84 -32.60
C VAL A 8 15.01 1.10 -31.83
N VAL A 9 14.70 0.71 -30.60
CA VAL A 9 15.60 -0.16 -29.82
C VAL A 9 15.35 -1.59 -30.28
N ASN A 10 16.31 -2.19 -30.97
CA ASN A 10 16.30 -3.62 -31.26
C ASN A 10 16.64 -4.37 -29.97
N ALA A 11 15.63 -4.62 -29.14
CA ALA A 11 15.75 -5.55 -28.03
C ALA A 11 15.54 -6.98 -28.57
N SER A 12 16.48 -7.88 -28.30
CA SER A 12 16.26 -9.31 -28.51
C SER A 12 15.12 -9.76 -27.61
N LEU A 13 14.06 -10.35 -28.18
CA LEU A 13 13.00 -10.96 -27.37
C LEU A 13 13.62 -12.02 -26.46
N PRO A 14 13.27 -12.05 -25.16
CA PRO A 14 13.71 -13.13 -24.29
C PRO A 14 13.20 -14.46 -24.84
N ALA A 15 13.97 -15.53 -24.62
CA ALA A 15 13.57 -16.88 -25.02
C ALA A 15 12.21 -17.30 -24.40
N TYR A 16 11.88 -16.70 -23.25
CA TYR A 16 10.60 -16.85 -22.56
C TYR A 16 10.07 -15.47 -22.15
N PRO A 17 8.93 -15.01 -22.69
CA PRO A 17 8.31 -13.78 -22.23
C PRO A 17 7.77 -13.96 -20.82
N PHE A 18 7.89 -12.93 -19.98
CA PHE A 18 7.22 -12.89 -18.70
C PHE A 18 5.71 -12.99 -18.92
N SER A 19 5.13 -14.13 -18.54
CA SER A 19 3.77 -14.51 -18.84
C SER A 19 2.78 -14.06 -17.77
N LEU A 20 1.49 -14.03 -18.13
CA LEU A 20 0.42 -13.73 -17.17
C LEU A 20 0.43 -14.71 -15.98
N ARG A 21 0.78 -15.97 -16.20
CA ARG A 21 0.86 -16.99 -15.15
C ARG A 21 1.94 -16.64 -14.12
N GLU A 22 3.09 -16.20 -14.60
CA GLU A 22 4.23 -15.80 -13.74
C GLU A 22 3.90 -14.53 -12.97
N MET A 23 3.24 -13.57 -13.61
CA MET A 23 2.74 -12.36 -12.96
C MET A 23 1.77 -12.68 -11.81
N VAL A 24 0.74 -13.49 -12.07
CA VAL A 24 -0.28 -13.85 -11.06
C VAL A 24 0.33 -14.70 -9.94
N GLY A 25 1.25 -15.61 -10.26
CA GLY A 25 1.90 -16.46 -9.27
C GLY A 25 2.85 -15.69 -8.36
N SER A 26 3.57 -14.70 -8.91
CA SER A 26 4.51 -13.89 -8.14
C SER A 26 3.83 -12.79 -7.33
N SER A 27 2.72 -12.20 -7.80
CA SER A 27 2.03 -11.09 -7.12
C SER A 27 1.46 -11.42 -5.74
N SER A 28 1.40 -12.70 -5.38
CA SER A 28 0.94 -13.19 -4.07
C SER A 28 2.03 -13.99 -3.33
N TYR A 29 3.29 -13.85 -3.74
CA TYR A 29 4.43 -14.56 -3.16
C TYR A 29 5.02 -13.79 -1.97
N ALA A 30 4.22 -13.60 -0.91
CA ALA A 30 4.64 -12.96 0.35
C ALA A 30 5.94 -13.51 0.98
N PRO A 31 6.26 -14.82 0.90
CA PRO A 31 7.55 -15.31 1.37
C PRO A 31 8.75 -14.67 0.63
N GLY A 32 8.57 -14.19 -0.59
CA GLY A 32 9.59 -13.50 -1.37
C GLY A 32 10.15 -12.27 -0.64
N GLY A 33 9.30 -11.43 -0.08
CA GLY A 33 9.69 -10.30 0.76
C GLY A 33 10.45 -10.77 2.01
N TYR A 34 9.94 -11.77 2.73
CA TYR A 34 10.62 -12.30 3.92
C TYR A 34 12.03 -12.86 3.65
N PHE A 35 12.21 -13.59 2.53
CA PHE A 35 13.51 -14.13 2.16
C PHE A 35 14.50 -13.08 1.66
N ALA A 36 13.99 -12.03 1.01
CA ALA A 36 14.82 -10.92 0.58
C ALA A 36 15.30 -10.05 1.77
N SER A 37 14.58 -10.00 2.91
CA SER A 37 14.95 -9.13 4.04
C SER A 37 15.83 -9.79 5.10
N SER A 38 15.91 -11.12 5.11
CA SER A 38 16.75 -11.84 6.06
C SER A 38 18.24 -11.63 5.81
N ARG A 39 18.91 -10.96 6.77
CA ARG A 39 20.38 -10.77 6.78
C ARG A 39 21.19 -12.07 6.86
N LEU A 40 20.56 -13.19 7.25
CA LEU A 40 21.21 -14.50 7.41
C LEU A 40 21.00 -15.44 6.20
N LEU A 41 20.03 -15.13 5.32
CA LEU A 41 19.65 -15.97 4.20
C LEU A 41 19.90 -15.37 2.79
N PRO A 42 20.79 -14.39 2.56
CA PRO A 42 20.93 -13.77 1.23
C PRO A 42 21.34 -14.80 0.15
N TYR A 43 22.04 -15.87 0.55
CA TYR A 43 22.39 -16.97 -0.35
C TYR A 43 21.16 -17.79 -0.76
N LEU A 44 20.18 -17.98 0.13
CA LEU A 44 18.95 -18.71 -0.19
C LEU A 44 18.02 -17.86 -1.06
N GLY A 45 17.91 -16.54 -0.84
CA GLY A 45 17.12 -15.65 -1.70
C GLY A 45 17.44 -15.78 -3.20
N ARG A 46 18.66 -16.16 -3.57
CA ARG A 46 19.06 -16.50 -4.95
C ARG A 46 18.49 -17.84 -5.48
N TRP A 47 18.20 -18.79 -4.61
CA TRP A 47 17.71 -20.14 -4.94
C TRP A 47 16.19 -20.28 -4.79
N ILE A 48 15.56 -19.54 -3.87
CA ILE A 48 14.12 -19.59 -3.61
C ILE A 48 13.39 -18.33 -4.06
N GLY A 49 14.10 -17.23 -4.30
CA GLY A 49 13.50 -16.01 -4.86
C GLY A 49 13.17 -16.19 -6.33
N VAL A 50 12.01 -15.66 -6.74
CA VAL A 50 11.62 -15.64 -8.15
C VAL A 50 12.34 -14.48 -8.83
N GLN A 51 13.21 -14.78 -9.79
CA GLN A 51 14.00 -13.78 -10.50
C GLN A 51 13.78 -13.86 -12.01
N TYR A 52 13.60 -12.70 -12.64
CA TYR A 52 13.45 -12.58 -14.09
C TYR A 52 14.51 -11.68 -14.68
N ASP A 53 14.85 -11.93 -15.94
CA ASP A 53 15.62 -10.99 -16.75
C ASP A 53 14.74 -9.78 -17.05
N TYR A 54 15.23 -8.59 -16.67
CA TYR A 54 14.56 -7.32 -16.80
C TYR A 54 15.37 -6.38 -17.69
N TRP A 55 14.67 -5.66 -18.57
CA TRP A 55 15.23 -4.60 -19.40
C TRP A 55 14.68 -3.26 -18.92
N PRO A 56 15.50 -2.41 -18.25
CA PRO A 56 15.06 -1.12 -17.76
C PRO A 56 14.60 -0.21 -18.91
N PRO A 57 13.33 0.20 -18.98
CA PRO A 57 12.84 1.03 -20.08
C PRO A 57 13.42 2.45 -20.07
N ALA A 58 14.09 2.84 -18.97
CA ALA A 58 14.72 4.15 -18.78
C ALA A 58 16.14 4.24 -19.37
N ALA A 59 16.78 3.13 -19.74
CA ALA A 59 18.14 3.14 -20.27
C ALA A 59 18.15 3.23 -21.81
N ALA A 60 19.02 4.09 -22.36
CA ALA A 60 19.18 4.24 -23.81
C ALA A 60 19.74 2.97 -24.51
N SER A 61 20.45 2.13 -23.74
CA SER A 61 20.92 0.79 -24.11
C SER A 61 20.77 -0.13 -22.90
N PRO A 62 19.58 -0.67 -22.61
CA PRO A 62 19.35 -1.45 -21.40
C PRO A 62 20.14 -2.75 -21.44
N GLY A 63 21.05 -2.93 -20.48
CA GLY A 63 21.59 -4.24 -20.15
C GLY A 63 20.51 -5.13 -19.54
N VAL A 64 20.72 -6.44 -19.56
CA VAL A 64 19.87 -7.37 -18.81
C VAL A 64 20.22 -7.26 -17.33
N GLU A 65 19.23 -6.94 -16.51
CA GLU A 65 19.34 -6.94 -15.06
C GLU A 65 18.50 -8.07 -14.47
N LYS A 66 18.94 -8.68 -13.38
CA LYS A 66 18.12 -9.64 -12.64
C LYS A 66 17.21 -8.88 -11.68
N MET A 67 15.91 -8.95 -11.92
CA MET A 67 14.90 -8.38 -11.03
C MET A 67 14.31 -9.50 -10.17
N ALA A 68 14.37 -9.31 -8.85
CA ALA A 68 13.57 -10.12 -7.93
C ALA A 68 12.12 -9.67 -8.00
N VAL A 69 11.19 -10.62 -8.14
CA VAL A 69 9.76 -10.37 -8.13
C VAL A 69 9.15 -11.13 -6.95
N ALA A 70 8.33 -10.43 -6.18
CA ALA A 70 7.69 -10.94 -4.98
C ALA A 70 6.26 -10.38 -4.90
N ASP A 71 5.69 -10.37 -3.70
CA ASP A 71 4.31 -9.95 -3.47
C ASP A 71 4.08 -8.48 -3.87
N GLY A 72 2.87 -8.15 -4.34
CA GLY A 72 2.52 -6.77 -4.64
C GLY A 72 2.53 -5.86 -3.40
N GLY A 73 2.25 -6.43 -2.22
CA GLY A 73 2.29 -5.74 -0.93
C GLY A 73 3.70 -5.28 -0.54
N ASP A 74 4.75 -5.88 -1.10
CA ASP A 74 6.14 -5.48 -0.87
C ASP A 74 6.45 -4.07 -1.43
N VAL A 75 5.60 -3.59 -2.36
CA VAL A 75 5.77 -2.33 -3.08
C VAL A 75 4.72 -1.30 -2.64
N GLU A 76 3.44 -1.66 -2.72
CA GLU A 76 2.36 -0.86 -2.15
C GLU A 76 1.13 -1.71 -1.84
N SER A 77 0.46 -1.39 -0.73
CA SER A 77 -0.82 -1.98 -0.35
C SER A 77 -1.71 -0.88 0.23
N PRO A 78 -2.88 -0.58 -0.36
CA PRO A 78 -3.47 -1.05 -1.62
C PRO A 78 -3.02 -0.21 -2.83
N HIS A 79 -3.30 -0.68 -4.06
CA HIS A 79 -2.83 -0.10 -5.34
C HIS A 79 -3.37 1.31 -5.69
N LEU A 80 -3.22 2.28 -4.78
CA LEU A 80 -3.71 3.65 -4.83
C LEU A 80 -2.87 4.50 -5.78
N ILE A 81 -1.54 4.39 -5.74
CA ILE A 81 -0.66 5.26 -6.53
C ILE A 81 -0.86 4.97 -8.01
N GLY A 82 -1.08 3.70 -8.38
CA GLY A 82 -1.45 3.33 -9.74
C GLY A 82 -2.73 3.99 -10.25
N MET A 83 -3.73 4.21 -9.39
CA MET A 83 -4.95 4.94 -9.76
C MET A 83 -4.69 6.44 -9.92
N LEU A 84 -3.85 7.01 -9.05
CA LEU A 84 -3.44 8.42 -9.11
C LEU A 84 -2.62 8.71 -10.37
N GLN A 85 -1.69 7.82 -10.76
CA GLN A 85 -0.92 7.92 -12.01
C GLN A 85 -1.85 7.99 -13.25
N ARG A 86 -3.00 7.33 -13.20
CA ARG A 86 -4.00 7.33 -14.27
C ARG A 86 -4.96 8.53 -14.21
N GLY A 87 -4.78 9.43 -13.24
CA GLY A 87 -5.60 10.62 -13.06
C GLY A 87 -7.01 10.34 -12.54
N VAL A 88 -7.24 9.20 -11.87
CA VAL A 88 -8.54 8.88 -11.27
C VAL A 88 -8.83 9.86 -10.14
N ARG A 89 -10.02 10.48 -10.17
CA ARG A 89 -10.41 11.56 -9.24
C ARG A 89 -11.34 11.13 -8.12
N SER A 90 -11.83 9.91 -8.15
CA SER A 90 -12.73 9.36 -7.14
C SER A 90 -12.39 7.91 -6.92
N ILE A 91 -11.88 7.60 -5.73
CA ILE A 91 -11.30 6.30 -5.40
C ILE A 91 -11.93 5.82 -4.10
N VAL A 92 -12.33 4.55 -4.06
CA VAL A 92 -12.69 3.87 -2.81
C VAL A 92 -11.57 2.87 -2.51
N VAL A 93 -10.95 3.03 -1.36
CA VAL A 93 -9.75 2.30 -0.95
C VAL A 93 -10.09 1.43 0.24
N PHE A 94 -9.98 0.10 0.06
CA PHE A 94 -10.18 -0.87 1.13
C PHE A 94 -8.84 -1.23 1.75
N LEU A 95 -8.68 -0.87 3.02
CA LEU A 95 -7.48 -1.04 3.82
C LEU A 95 -7.71 -2.23 4.77
N ASN A 96 -7.35 -3.42 4.30
CA ASN A 96 -7.53 -4.70 5.03
C ASN A 96 -6.26 -5.06 5.83
N PHE A 97 -5.79 -4.10 6.60
CA PHE A 97 -4.55 -4.18 7.35
C PHE A 97 -4.64 -5.10 8.57
N VAL A 98 -3.48 -5.60 9.00
CA VAL A 98 -3.38 -6.51 10.16
C VAL A 98 -3.49 -5.71 11.45
N THR A 99 -2.88 -4.52 11.49
CA THR A 99 -2.89 -3.68 12.69
C THR A 99 -4.20 -2.87 12.75
N PRO A 100 -5.00 -3.02 13.83
CA PRO A 100 -6.17 -2.16 14.04
C PRO A 100 -5.75 -0.71 14.27
N MET A 101 -6.58 0.23 13.83
CA MET A 101 -6.39 1.64 14.14
C MET A 101 -6.88 1.94 15.57
N ASN A 102 -6.04 2.59 16.37
CA ASN A 102 -6.41 3.05 17.70
C ASN A 102 -7.54 4.09 17.64
N GLY A 103 -8.48 3.98 18.57
CA GLY A 103 -9.57 4.93 18.72
C GLY A 103 -9.13 6.29 19.27
N LYS A 104 -10.02 7.29 19.20
CA LYS A 104 -9.75 8.67 19.67
C LYS A 104 -9.32 8.76 21.13
N ASP A 105 -9.78 7.83 21.96
CA ASP A 105 -9.48 7.83 23.40
C ASP A 105 -8.04 7.37 23.70
N GLN A 106 -7.38 6.71 22.74
CA GLN A 106 -6.03 6.16 22.90
C GLN A 106 -4.99 6.97 22.10
N TRP A 107 -5.39 7.59 20.99
CA TRP A 107 -4.49 8.33 20.12
C TRP A 107 -5.17 9.50 19.41
N ASP A 108 -4.58 10.69 19.57
CA ASP A 108 -4.89 11.89 18.78
C ASP A 108 -3.85 12.07 17.65
N PRO A 109 -4.23 11.84 16.38
CA PRO A 109 -3.34 11.95 15.23
C PRO A 109 -2.96 13.40 14.88
N CYS A 110 -3.67 14.39 15.42
CA CYS A 110 -3.36 15.81 15.25
C CYS A 110 -2.39 16.33 16.32
N ALA A 111 -2.27 15.65 17.47
CA ALA A 111 -1.41 16.07 18.58
C ALA A 111 -0.03 15.41 18.56
N ARG A 112 0.07 14.17 18.07
CA ARG A 112 1.34 13.44 17.97
C ARG A 112 1.43 12.57 16.71
N PRO A 113 2.63 12.33 16.17
CA PRO A 113 2.84 11.36 15.11
C PRO A 113 2.35 9.94 15.50
N PRO A 114 1.99 9.12 14.51
CA PRO A 114 1.64 7.72 14.72
C PRO A 114 2.86 6.91 15.19
N THR A 115 2.60 5.73 15.75
CA THR A 115 3.56 4.64 15.96
C THR A 115 2.99 3.35 15.37
N VAL A 116 3.79 2.28 15.24
CA VAL A 116 3.32 0.96 14.78
C VAL A 116 2.22 0.33 15.64
N LYS A 117 1.94 0.88 16.82
CA LYS A 117 0.84 0.43 17.69
C LYS A 117 -0.45 1.21 17.45
N ASP A 118 -0.38 2.32 16.74
CA ASP A 118 -1.51 3.25 16.56
C ASP A 118 -2.30 2.97 15.28
N ILE A 119 -1.59 2.58 14.22
CA ILE A 119 -2.11 2.34 12.88
C ILE A 119 -1.11 1.48 12.12
N ASP A 120 -1.61 0.76 11.12
CA ASP A 120 -0.77 -0.06 10.25
C ASP A 120 0.24 0.80 9.48
N ASP A 121 1.44 0.27 9.28
CA ASP A 121 2.60 0.96 8.73
C ASP A 121 2.55 1.17 7.22
N ASP A 122 1.63 0.52 6.51
CA ASP A 122 1.36 0.73 5.09
C ASP A 122 0.62 2.07 4.81
N PHE A 123 -0.14 2.59 5.77
CA PHE A 123 -1.02 3.74 5.55
C PHE A 123 -0.33 5.12 5.62
N PRO A 124 0.45 5.44 6.68
CA PRO A 124 1.14 6.73 6.80
C PRO A 124 2.11 7.08 5.65
N PRO A 125 2.77 6.11 4.97
CA PRO A 125 3.62 6.38 3.83
C PRO A 125 2.95 7.15 2.69
N PHE A 126 1.63 7.01 2.47
CA PHE A 126 0.91 7.83 1.48
C PHE A 126 0.99 9.34 1.77
N PHE A 127 1.28 9.71 3.02
CA PHE A 127 1.45 11.08 3.52
C PHE A 127 2.92 11.40 3.84
N GLY A 128 3.87 10.52 3.45
CA GLY A 128 5.30 10.72 3.69
C GLY A 128 5.73 10.54 5.14
N ILE A 129 5.00 9.72 5.90
CA ILE A 129 5.33 9.32 7.27
C ILE A 129 5.76 7.85 7.23
N VAL A 130 6.97 7.56 7.68
CA VAL A 130 7.49 6.19 7.79
C VAL A 130 7.54 5.86 9.27
N LEU A 131 6.87 4.77 9.67
CA LEU A 131 6.61 4.49 11.08
C LEU A 131 7.71 3.73 11.82
N ASP A 132 8.68 3.18 11.09
CA ASP A 132 9.51 2.13 11.65
C ASP A 132 10.88 2.02 10.94
N ASP A 133 11.88 1.46 11.62
CA ASP A 133 13.28 1.33 11.16
C ASP A 133 13.49 0.30 10.02
N TRP A 134 12.39 -0.19 9.40
CA TRP A 134 12.40 -1.10 8.24
C TRP A 134 12.91 -0.43 6.97
N GLY A 135 13.25 0.87 7.00
CA GLY A 135 13.98 1.56 5.93
C GLY A 135 15.35 0.96 5.57
N GLN A 136 15.69 -0.20 6.12
CA GLN A 136 16.89 -1.00 5.88
C GLN A 136 16.56 -2.50 5.64
N GLU A 137 15.28 -2.90 5.56
CA GLU A 137 14.91 -4.23 5.06
C GLU A 137 14.82 -4.17 3.54
N THR A 138 15.58 -5.05 2.87
CA THR A 138 15.76 -5.10 1.42
C THR A 138 14.50 -5.43 0.62
N SER A 139 13.36 -5.57 1.29
CA SER A 139 12.13 -6.14 0.73
C SER A 139 10.95 -5.20 0.73
N TYR A 140 10.92 -4.19 1.61
CA TYR A 140 9.81 -3.26 1.74
C TYR A 140 10.39 -1.84 1.78
N ASP A 141 10.13 -1.03 0.73
CA ASP A 141 10.56 0.37 0.68
C ASP A 141 9.36 1.30 0.45
N PHE A 142 8.63 1.56 1.53
CA PHE A 142 7.50 2.50 1.53
C PHE A 142 7.93 3.97 1.63
N SER A 143 9.23 4.26 1.80
CA SER A 143 9.73 5.65 1.92
C SER A 143 9.42 6.50 0.70
N ARG A 144 9.09 5.85 -0.42
CA ARG A 144 8.78 6.47 -1.71
C ARG A 144 7.29 6.65 -1.97
N ASN A 145 6.40 6.26 -1.05
CA ASN A 145 4.96 6.19 -1.33
C ASN A 145 4.20 7.50 -1.06
N GLN A 146 4.89 8.61 -0.75
CA GLN A 146 4.23 9.88 -0.51
C GLN A 146 3.50 10.38 -1.77
N VAL A 147 2.18 10.50 -1.68
CA VAL A 147 1.32 11.04 -2.74
C VAL A 147 0.36 12.11 -2.25
N PHE A 148 0.28 12.34 -0.94
CA PHE A 148 -0.44 13.44 -0.29
C PHE A 148 0.46 14.25 0.65
N ASP A 149 -0.02 15.43 1.06
CA ASP A 149 0.69 16.30 1.98
C ASP A 149 0.74 15.69 3.40
N LYS A 150 1.88 15.80 4.07
CA LYS A 150 2.07 15.27 5.43
C LYS A 150 1.10 15.88 6.43
N GLY A 151 0.77 17.16 6.28
CA GLY A 151 -0.19 17.87 7.11
C GLY A 151 -1.60 17.31 7.00
N ASP A 152 -1.91 16.56 5.94
CA ASP A 152 -3.24 15.99 5.77
C ASP A 152 -3.50 14.73 6.59
N PHE A 153 -2.44 14.05 7.00
CA PHE A 153 -2.53 12.77 7.71
C PHE A 153 -3.43 12.84 8.95
N GLY A 154 -3.19 13.85 9.81
CA GLY A 154 -3.85 13.95 11.11
C GLY A 154 -5.37 14.02 10.99
N TRP A 155 -5.87 14.88 10.11
CA TRP A 155 -7.32 15.08 9.97
C TRP A 155 -8.00 13.93 9.19
N VAL A 156 -7.30 13.25 8.27
CA VAL A 156 -7.79 12.04 7.62
C VAL A 156 -8.03 10.93 8.65
N VAL A 157 -7.05 10.66 9.51
CA VAL A 157 -7.18 9.67 10.58
C VAL A 157 -8.27 10.08 11.57
N ALA A 158 -8.32 11.35 11.99
CA ALA A 158 -9.34 11.82 12.91
C ALA A 158 -10.77 11.66 12.35
N ALA A 159 -10.95 11.76 11.03
CA ALA A 159 -12.22 11.48 10.36
C ALA A 159 -12.58 9.99 10.41
N LEU A 160 -11.61 9.09 10.17
CA LEU A 160 -11.80 7.65 10.28
C LEU A 160 -12.18 7.24 11.71
N GLN A 161 -11.41 7.69 12.69
CA GLN A 161 -11.69 7.44 14.10
C GLN A 161 -13.07 7.99 14.51
N GLY A 162 -13.47 9.13 13.94
CA GLY A 162 -14.79 9.74 14.18
C GLY A 162 -15.94 8.89 13.62
N ALA A 163 -15.75 8.31 12.43
CA ALA A 163 -16.73 7.39 11.84
C ALA A 163 -16.85 6.10 12.64
N GLN A 164 -15.72 5.55 13.09
CA GLN A 164 -15.64 4.36 13.91
C GLN A 164 -16.36 4.55 15.26
N ALA A 165 -16.05 5.65 15.98
CA ALA A 165 -16.71 5.99 17.23
C ALA A 165 -18.23 6.19 17.06
N ALA A 166 -18.67 6.69 15.90
CA ALA A 166 -20.09 6.83 15.57
C ALA A 166 -20.78 5.50 15.19
N GLY A 167 -20.08 4.36 15.26
CA GLY A 167 -20.59 3.02 14.97
C GLY A 167 -20.81 2.74 13.48
N ARG A 168 -20.23 3.52 12.58
CA ARG A 168 -20.37 3.38 11.11
C ARG A 168 -19.24 2.59 10.46
N GLY A 169 -18.33 2.05 11.27
CA GLY A 169 -17.01 1.61 10.81
C GLY A 169 -16.07 2.80 10.60
N ALA A 170 -14.78 2.52 10.49
CA ALA A 170 -13.74 3.48 10.12
C ALA A 170 -13.80 3.75 8.61
N VAL A 171 -14.86 4.45 8.20
CA VAL A 171 -15.10 4.85 6.80
C VAL A 171 -15.23 6.36 6.70
N ALA A 172 -14.36 6.98 5.93
CA ALA A 172 -14.37 8.43 5.72
C ALA A 172 -14.01 8.79 4.28
N THR A 173 -14.69 9.80 3.73
CA THR A 173 -14.34 10.39 2.43
C THR A 173 -13.63 11.71 2.66
N THR A 174 -12.48 11.89 2.03
CA THR A 174 -11.66 13.09 2.11
C THR A 174 -11.35 13.62 0.71
N GLU A 175 -11.29 14.94 0.56
CA GLU A 175 -10.79 15.58 -0.66
C GLU A 175 -9.32 15.96 -0.40
N LEU A 176 -8.40 15.38 -1.17
CA LEU A 176 -6.96 15.57 -1.00
C LEU A 176 -6.36 16.13 -2.29
N SER A 177 -5.29 16.91 -2.13
CA SER A 177 -4.46 17.33 -3.27
C SER A 177 -3.24 16.43 -3.36
N THR A 178 -2.97 15.90 -4.54
CA THR A 178 -1.77 15.08 -4.75
C THR A 178 -0.50 15.92 -4.72
N VAL A 179 0.58 15.39 -4.16
CA VAL A 179 1.92 15.98 -4.24
C VAL A 179 2.71 15.31 -5.37
N PRO A 180 3.69 16.00 -5.98
CA PRO A 180 4.56 15.39 -6.98
C PRO A 180 5.40 14.26 -6.36
N ASN A 181 5.60 13.19 -7.13
CA ASN A 181 6.44 12.06 -6.77
C ASN A 181 7.12 11.50 -8.03
N ASP A 182 8.39 11.86 -8.23
CA ASP A 182 9.15 11.49 -9.43
C ASP A 182 9.44 9.99 -9.54
N TRP A 183 9.58 9.31 -8.40
CA TRP A 183 9.80 7.85 -8.38
C TRP A 183 8.61 7.12 -9.01
N TRP A 184 7.41 7.54 -8.64
CA TRP A 184 6.17 7.03 -9.20
C TRP A 184 5.73 7.74 -10.48
N GLY A 185 6.49 8.71 -11.01
CA GLY A 185 6.08 9.51 -12.17
C GLY A 185 4.75 10.26 -11.97
N LEU A 186 4.39 10.57 -10.73
CA LEU A 186 3.18 11.32 -10.38
C LEU A 186 3.49 12.82 -10.41
N GLN A 187 2.84 13.58 -11.31
CA GLN A 187 3.07 15.02 -11.41
C GLN A 187 2.53 15.83 -10.22
N GLY A 188 1.59 15.27 -9.46
CA GLY A 188 0.89 15.97 -8.39
C GLY A 188 -0.05 17.07 -8.90
N GLY A 189 -0.54 17.90 -7.96
CA GLY A 189 -1.25 19.14 -8.26
C GLY A 189 -2.72 18.99 -8.66
N PHE A 190 -3.32 17.81 -8.49
CA PHE A 190 -4.74 17.61 -8.75
C PHE A 190 -5.49 17.12 -7.52
N ARG A 191 -6.78 17.51 -7.43
CA ARG A 191 -7.66 17.05 -6.36
C ARG A 191 -8.23 15.67 -6.67
N VAL A 192 -8.34 14.85 -5.62
CA VAL A 192 -8.92 13.52 -5.62
C VAL A 192 -9.83 13.35 -4.40
N ASN A 193 -10.99 12.76 -4.61
CA ASN A 193 -11.86 12.29 -3.55
C ASN A 193 -11.48 10.85 -3.22
N VAL A 194 -11.07 10.60 -1.98
CA VAL A 194 -10.70 9.26 -1.51
C VAL A 194 -11.66 8.86 -0.40
N THR A 195 -12.40 7.78 -0.62
CA THR A 195 -13.14 7.09 0.44
C THR A 195 -12.26 5.99 0.99
N TRP A 196 -11.80 6.21 2.22
CA TRP A 196 -11.00 5.26 2.96
C TRP A 196 -11.93 4.31 3.72
N VAL A 197 -11.69 3.01 3.60
CA VAL A 197 -12.37 1.95 4.34
C VAL A 197 -11.31 1.20 5.13
N TYR A 198 -11.07 1.61 6.37
CA TYR A 198 -10.18 0.91 7.29
C TYR A 198 -10.94 -0.21 7.98
N LEU A 199 -10.41 -1.44 7.87
CA LEU A 199 -11.09 -2.62 8.37
C LEU A 199 -11.41 -2.48 9.86
N SER A 200 -12.70 -2.51 10.17
CA SER A 200 -13.23 -2.31 11.51
C SER A 200 -14.69 -2.78 11.56
N ARG A 201 -15.22 -2.93 12.78
CA ARG A 201 -16.63 -3.27 13.00
C ARG A 201 -17.54 -2.08 12.69
N ALA A 202 -18.74 -2.36 12.20
CA ALA A 202 -19.74 -1.35 11.87
C ALA A 202 -21.09 -1.64 12.56
N PRO A 203 -21.20 -1.41 13.89
CA PRO A 203 -22.37 -1.80 14.68
C PRO A 203 -23.70 -1.29 14.15
N LYS A 204 -23.75 -0.10 13.54
CA LYS A 204 -24.98 0.42 12.94
C LYS A 204 -25.45 -0.39 11.74
N TRP A 205 -24.52 -0.88 10.91
CA TRP A 205 -24.86 -1.77 9.81
C TRP A 205 -25.24 -3.16 10.34
N GLU A 206 -24.53 -3.68 11.33
CA GLU A 206 -24.84 -4.97 11.97
C GLU A 206 -26.24 -4.97 12.61
N ALA A 207 -26.67 -3.83 13.16
CA ALA A 207 -28.01 -3.63 13.69
C ALA A 207 -29.12 -3.64 12.63
N LEU A 208 -28.78 -3.54 11.34
CA LEU A 208 -29.73 -3.68 10.22
C LEU A 208 -29.84 -5.12 9.71
N LEU A 209 -28.93 -6.01 10.13
CA LEU A 209 -28.98 -7.42 9.74
C LEU A 209 -30.23 -8.10 10.30
N PRO A 210 -30.86 -9.03 9.55
CA PRO A 210 -31.88 -9.93 10.11
C PRO A 210 -31.34 -10.64 11.35
N ALA A 211 -32.19 -10.88 12.36
CA ALA A 211 -31.78 -11.42 13.66
C ALA A 211 -30.91 -12.68 13.52
N LYS A 212 -31.35 -13.64 12.69
CA LYS A 212 -30.63 -14.88 12.40
C LYS A 212 -29.23 -14.67 11.79
N VAL A 213 -29.03 -13.60 11.02
CA VAL A 213 -27.72 -13.26 10.43
C VAL A 213 -26.84 -12.56 11.45
N ARG A 214 -27.42 -11.70 12.29
CA ARG A 214 -26.70 -11.01 13.37
C ARG A 214 -26.13 -11.97 14.41
N GLU A 215 -26.87 -13.04 14.73
CA GLU A 215 -26.39 -14.12 15.60
C GLU A 215 -25.15 -14.84 15.06
N LEU A 216 -24.98 -14.88 13.73
CA LEU A 216 -23.81 -15.46 13.07
C LEU A 216 -22.65 -14.46 12.93
N ALA A 217 -22.94 -13.16 12.97
CA ALA A 217 -21.97 -12.08 12.82
C ALA A 217 -21.34 -11.66 14.16
N VAL A 218 -20.96 -12.65 14.97
CA VAL A 218 -20.24 -12.46 16.22
C VAL A 218 -18.74 -12.62 15.98
N PRO A 219 -17.88 -11.82 16.62
CA PRO A 219 -16.44 -12.05 16.53
C PRO A 219 -16.12 -13.42 17.14
N GLY A 220 -15.35 -14.24 16.41
CA GLY A 220 -14.83 -15.50 16.96
C GLY A 220 -13.89 -15.23 18.13
N GLY A 221 -13.84 -16.16 19.09
CA GLY A 221 -13.07 -16.03 20.35
C GLY A 221 -11.55 -15.98 20.22
N ASP A 222 -11.00 -15.89 19.00
CA ASP A 222 -9.56 -15.81 18.73
C ASP A 222 -9.08 -14.38 18.44
N ALA A 223 -9.90 -13.37 18.72
CA ALA A 223 -9.43 -11.98 18.77
C ALA A 223 -8.71 -11.75 20.11
N GLY A 224 -7.42 -12.09 20.16
CA GLY A 224 -6.53 -11.75 21.27
C GLY A 224 -6.40 -10.25 21.46
N GLY A 225 -7.35 -9.65 22.17
CA GLY A 225 -7.41 -8.23 22.45
C GLY A 225 -8.45 -7.90 23.52
N ASP A 226 -8.34 -8.51 24.70
CA ASP A 226 -8.73 -7.84 25.93
C ASP A 226 -7.70 -6.72 26.16
N VAL A 227 -8.05 -5.45 25.94
CA VAL A 227 -8.34 -4.37 26.93
C VAL A 227 -8.76 -3.10 26.20
#